data_AF-A0A316FLZ5-F1
#
_entry.id   AF-A0A316FLZ5-F1
#
_cell.length_a   1.000
_cell.length_b   1.000
_cell.length_c   1.000
_cell.angle_alpha   90.00
_cell.angle_beta   90.00
_cell.angle_gamma   90.00
#
_symmetry.space_group_name_H-M   'P 1'
#
loop_
_entity.id
_entity.type
_entity.pdbx_description
1 polymer ?
#
loop_
_entity_poly.entity_id
_entity_poly.type
_entity_poly.pdbx_seq_one_letter_code
_entity_poly.pdbx_strand_id
1 'polypeptide(L)'
;MGRCRRMFVAVALSATLGLTGCATAGSGKINWNNARQVKDGMTKKEVAALMGDPYQVVARNDGTQRYVWVHVNLFSGTQSAALEFDKDGKVVKAFQIPDNF
;
A
#
# COMPACT_ATOMS: atom_id res chain seq x y z
N MET A 1 14.47 49.92 8.90
CA MET A 1 13.07 50.16 8.52
C MET A 1 13.05 51.08 7.31
N GLY A 2 12.78 50.53 6.12
CA GLY A 2 12.72 51.30 4.87
C GLY A 2 11.54 50.82 4.04
N ARG A 3 10.60 51.72 3.79
CA ARG A 3 9.41 51.51 2.96
C ARG A 3 9.60 52.33 1.69
N CYS A 4 9.43 51.69 0.53
CA CYS A 4 8.84 52.20 -0.72
C CYS A 4 9.51 51.57 -1.96
N ARG A 5 8.76 50.78 -2.72
CA ARG A 5 8.44 51.12 -4.11
C ARG A 5 7.24 50.30 -4.59
N ARG A 6 6.14 50.99 -4.87
CA ARG A 6 5.06 50.49 -5.72
C ARG A 6 5.62 50.32 -7.14
N MET A 7 5.15 49.31 -7.90
CA MET A 7 4.54 49.49 -9.23
C MET A 7 4.46 48.15 -9.98
N PHE A 8 3.24 47.62 -10.04
CA PHE A 8 2.60 46.90 -11.14
C PHE A 8 3.46 46.09 -12.13
N VAL A 9 3.24 44.77 -12.17
CA VAL A 9 3.03 44.03 -13.44
C VAL A 9 1.91 43.01 -13.19
N ALA A 10 0.75 43.28 -13.77
CA ALA A 10 -0.30 42.30 -14.06
C ALA A 10 0.17 41.38 -15.20
N VAL A 11 -0.48 40.21 -15.35
CA VAL A 11 -0.33 39.14 -16.36
C VAL A 11 0.07 37.85 -15.61
N ALA A 12 -0.60 36.71 -15.71
CA ALA A 12 -1.84 36.31 -16.37
C ALA A 12 -2.11 34.85 -15.91
N LEU A 13 -3.29 34.36 -16.25
CA LEU A 13 -3.60 32.93 -16.42
C LEU A 13 -3.77 32.11 -15.13
N SER A 14 -5.01 32.20 -14.64
CA SER A 14 -5.84 31.05 -14.26
C SER A 14 -5.38 29.71 -14.88
N ALA A 15 -4.71 28.89 -14.08
CA ALA A 15 -4.70 27.44 -14.20
C ALA A 15 -4.12 26.83 -12.92
N THR A 16 -4.87 26.92 -11.82
CA THR A 16 -4.71 26.01 -10.67
C THR A 16 -5.13 24.60 -11.09
N LEU A 17 -4.33 23.95 -11.93
CA LEU A 17 -4.34 22.50 -12.17
C LEU A 17 -3.60 21.82 -11.00
N GLY A 18 -4.13 21.97 -9.80
CA GLY A 18 -3.62 21.36 -8.57
C GLY A 18 -4.46 20.18 -8.11
N LEU A 19 -5.01 19.39 -9.04
CA LEU A 19 -5.93 18.31 -8.70
C LEU A 19 -5.52 16.99 -9.38
N THR A 20 -5.44 15.96 -8.54
CA THR A 20 -5.43 14.53 -8.84
C THR A 20 -4.08 13.94 -9.28
N GLY A 21 -3.13 13.91 -8.34
CA GLY A 21 -2.39 12.67 -8.19
C GLY A 21 -3.43 11.58 -7.91
N CYS A 22 -3.80 10.80 -8.93
CA CYS A 22 -4.55 9.57 -8.73
C CYS A 22 -3.69 8.69 -7.83
N ALA A 23 -3.92 8.74 -6.52
CA ALA A 23 -3.43 7.70 -5.64
C ALA A 23 -4.09 6.42 -6.15
N THR A 24 -3.33 5.60 -6.87
CA THR A 24 -3.75 4.25 -7.23
C THR A 24 -4.02 3.55 -5.90
N ALA A 25 -5.29 3.40 -5.52
CA ALA A 25 -5.66 2.87 -4.23
C ALA A 25 -5.23 1.40 -4.15
N GLY A 26 -4.19 1.11 -3.37
CA GLY A 26 -3.72 -0.25 -3.12
C GLY A 26 -2.19 -0.42 -3.12
N SER A 27 -1.76 -1.65 -2.86
CA SER A 27 -0.36 -2.12 -2.89
C SER A 27 0.17 -2.40 -4.31
N GLY A 28 -0.62 -2.12 -5.35
CA GLY A 28 -0.39 -2.66 -6.70
C GLY A 28 -1.07 -4.01 -6.91
N LYS A 29 -0.87 -4.63 -8.08
CA LYS A 29 -1.50 -5.92 -8.42
C LYS A 29 -0.94 -7.03 -7.54
N ILE A 30 -1.82 -7.80 -6.91
CA ILE A 30 -1.42 -8.99 -6.14
C ILE A 30 -1.01 -10.09 -7.13
N ASN A 31 0.23 -10.58 -7.01
CA ASN A 31 0.69 -11.75 -7.74
C ASN A 31 0.40 -13.01 -6.93
N TRP A 32 -0.67 -13.72 -7.27
CA TRP A 32 -1.10 -14.92 -6.54
C TRP A 32 -0.11 -16.08 -6.61
N ASN A 33 0.69 -16.18 -7.68
CA ASN A 33 1.76 -17.18 -7.76
C ASN A 33 2.86 -16.92 -6.73
N ASN A 34 3.23 -15.64 -6.52
CA ASN A 34 4.16 -15.27 -5.45
C ASN A 34 3.52 -15.46 -4.06
N ALA A 35 2.24 -15.10 -3.92
CA ALA A 35 1.53 -15.26 -2.66
C ALA A 35 1.48 -16.72 -2.20
N ARG A 36 1.28 -17.68 -3.12
CA ARG A 36 1.34 -19.12 -2.84
C ARG A 36 2.70 -19.60 -2.32
N GLN A 37 3.77 -18.84 -2.55
CA GLN A 37 5.10 -19.19 -2.06
C GLN A 37 5.33 -18.78 -0.60
N VAL A 38 4.47 -17.92 -0.04
CA VAL A 38 4.53 -17.57 1.38
C VAL A 38 4.30 -18.82 2.23
N LYS A 39 5.14 -19.02 3.24
CA LYS A 39 5.08 -20.15 4.17
C LYS A 39 5.02 -19.68 5.60
N ASP A 40 4.47 -20.55 6.46
CA ASP A 40 4.52 -20.40 7.90
C ASP A 40 5.96 -20.15 8.37
N GLY A 41 6.15 -19.23 9.30
CA GLY A 41 7.44 -18.88 9.85
C GLY A 41 8.29 -17.91 9.01
N MET A 42 7.90 -17.57 7.77
CA MET A 42 8.61 -16.57 6.98
C MET A 42 8.66 -15.21 7.68
N THR A 43 9.77 -14.50 7.54
CA THR A 43 9.94 -13.15 8.09
C THR A 43 9.19 -12.11 7.25
N LYS A 44 8.90 -10.95 7.85
CA LYS A 44 8.34 -9.79 7.13
C LYS A 44 9.12 -9.42 5.87
N LYS A 45 10.45 -9.55 5.90
CA LYS A 45 11.33 -9.22 4.76
C LYS A 45 11.16 -10.22 3.62
N GLU A 46 11.11 -11.52 3.93
CA GLU A 46 10.87 -12.56 2.93
C GLU A 46 9.48 -12.43 2.31
N VAL A 47 8.47 -12.12 3.13
CA VAL A 47 7.12 -11.86 2.62
C VAL A 47 7.09 -10.60 1.75
N ALA A 48 7.73 -9.50 2.16
CA ALA A 48 7.80 -8.29 1.36
C ALA A 48 8.53 -8.49 0.02
N ALA A 49 9.51 -9.39 -0.05
CA ALA A 49 10.16 -9.75 -1.31
C ALA A 49 9.21 -10.47 -2.30
N LEU A 50 8.20 -11.18 -1.79
CA LEU A 50 7.20 -11.89 -2.60
C LEU A 50 5.98 -11.02 -2.93
N MET A 51 5.49 -10.28 -1.93
CA MET A 51 4.21 -9.58 -1.95
C MET A 51 4.34 -8.08 -2.23
N GLY A 52 5.54 -7.51 -2.11
CA GLY A 52 5.75 -6.07 -2.05
C GLY A 52 5.28 -5.47 -0.72
N ASP A 53 5.22 -4.14 -0.67
CA ASP A 53 4.82 -3.42 0.53
C ASP A 53 3.31 -3.52 0.79
N PRO A 54 2.89 -3.74 2.04
CA PRO A 54 1.49 -3.79 2.41
C PRO A 54 0.85 -2.40 2.25
N TYR A 55 -0.43 -2.38 1.91
CA TYR A 55 -1.23 -1.17 1.91
C TYR A 55 -1.47 -0.69 3.35
N GLN A 56 -1.67 -1.64 4.26
CA GLN A 56 -1.94 -1.36 5.66
C GLN A 56 -1.25 -2.37 6.57
N VAL A 57 -0.70 -1.87 7.68
CA VAL A 57 -0.21 -2.66 8.81
C VAL A 57 -1.02 -2.32 10.05
N VAL A 58 -1.59 -3.33 10.69
CA VAL A 58 -2.35 -3.20 11.94
C VAL A 58 -1.57 -3.88 13.06
N ALA A 59 -1.05 -3.10 13.99
CA ALA A 59 -0.45 -3.62 15.21
C ALA A 59 -1.54 -3.94 16.25
N ARG A 60 -1.36 -5.01 17.00
CA ARG A 60 -2.26 -5.43 18.07
C ARG A 60 -1.58 -5.39 19.44
N ASN A 61 -2.39 -5.31 20.49
CA ASN A 61 -1.92 -5.22 21.87
C ASN A 61 -1.18 -6.48 22.35
N ASP A 62 -1.38 -7.62 21.69
CA ASP A 62 -0.67 -8.89 21.96
C ASP A 62 0.71 -8.97 21.28
N GLY A 63 1.14 -7.89 20.61
CA GLY A 63 2.40 -7.82 19.87
C GLY A 63 2.33 -8.39 18.45
N THR A 64 1.21 -9.00 18.06
CA THR A 64 1.02 -9.47 16.68
C THR A 64 0.74 -8.32 15.72
N GLN A 65 0.99 -8.55 14.44
CA GLN A 65 0.72 -7.57 13.39
C GLN A 65 -0.02 -8.22 12.23
N ARG A 66 -1.02 -7.54 11.67
CA ARG A 66 -1.69 -7.94 10.44
C ARG A 66 -1.27 -7.03 9.29
N TYR A 67 -0.74 -7.61 8.23
CA TYR A 67 -0.37 -6.91 7.01
C TYR A 67 -1.45 -7.17 5.97
N VAL A 68 -1.89 -6.14 5.27
CA VAL A 68 -2.96 -6.21 4.28
C VAL A 68 -2.47 -5.59 2.98
N TRP A 69 -2.58 -6.35 1.90
CA TRP A 69 -2.40 -5.90 0.53
C TRP A 69 -3.76 -5.77 -0.13
N VAL A 70 -3.97 -4.66 -0.83
CA VAL A 70 -5.22 -4.39 -1.55
C VAL A 70 -4.88 -4.02 -2.98
N HIS A 71 -5.60 -4.57 -3.94
CA HIS A 71 -5.57 -4.13 -5.32
C HIS A 71 -6.97 -3.71 -5.75
N VAL A 72 -7.15 -2.43 -6.05
CA VAL A 72 -8.41 -1.91 -6.58
C VAL A 72 -8.25 -1.65 -8.08
N ASN A 73 -9.17 -2.18 -8.88
CA ASN A 73 -9.28 -1.89 -10.30
C ASN A 73 -10.74 -1.58 -10.65
N LEU A 74 -10.96 -0.50 -11.41
CA LEU A 74 -12.31 -0.03 -11.77
C LEU A 74 -13.10 -1.03 -12.62
N PHE A 75 -12.43 -1.93 -13.34
CA PHE A 75 -13.06 -2.89 -14.25
C PHE A 75 -13.14 -4.30 -13.66
N SER A 76 -12.15 -4.73 -12.88
CA SER A 76 -12.10 -6.09 -12.31
C SER A 76 -12.42 -6.17 -10.81
N GLY A 77 -12.77 -5.04 -10.17
CA GLY A 77 -13.15 -4.99 -8.76
C GLY A 77 -11.96 -4.92 -7.80
N THR A 78 -12.17 -5.36 -6.56
CA THR A 78 -11.16 -5.30 -5.48
C THR A 78 -10.67 -6.69 -5.12
N GLN A 79 -9.36 -6.84 -5.01
CA GLN A 79 -8.68 -8.02 -4.48
C GLN A 79 -7.94 -7.64 -3.21
N SER A 80 -7.88 -8.55 -2.24
CA SER A 80 -7.14 -8.32 -1.01
C SER A 80 -6.50 -9.61 -0.48
N ALA A 81 -5.35 -9.46 0.14
CA ALA A 81 -4.65 -10.53 0.84
C ALA A 81 -4.22 -10.03 2.22
N ALA A 82 -4.34 -10.86 3.26
CA ALA A 82 -3.90 -10.50 4.60
C ALA A 82 -3.07 -11.62 5.24
N LEU A 83 -1.98 -11.26 5.91
CA LEU A 83 -1.15 -12.16 6.71
C LEU A 83 -1.06 -11.67 8.14
N GLU A 84 -0.99 -12.63 9.05
CA GLU A 84 -0.69 -12.37 10.45
C GLU A 84 0.76 -12.72 10.73
N PHE A 85 1.41 -11.81 11.45
CA PHE A 85 2.77 -11.96 11.95
C PHE A 85 2.72 -12.04 13.46
N ASP A 86 3.46 -12.98 14.03
CA ASP A 86 3.64 -13.07 15.47
C ASP A 86 4.50 -11.91 16.02
N LYS A 87 4.69 -11.91 17.33
CA LYS A 87 5.53 -10.96 18.06
C LYS A 87 7.00 -10.96 17.61
N ASP A 88 7.47 -12.07 17.03
CA ASP A 88 8.84 -12.23 16.53
C ASP A 88 8.95 -11.83 15.04
N GLY A 89 7.84 -11.38 14.46
CA GLY A 89 7.76 -10.91 13.08
C GLY A 89 7.75 -12.02 12.04
N LYS A 90 7.26 -13.21 12.40
CA LYS A 90 7.13 -14.36 11.52
C LYS A 90 5.69 -14.66 11.17
N VAL A 91 5.45 -15.16 9.96
CA VAL A 91 4.12 -15.55 9.49
C VAL A 91 3.54 -16.62 10.41
N VAL A 92 2.36 -16.34 10.97
CA VAL A 92 1.61 -17.29 11.81
C VAL A 92 1.02 -18.40 10.96
N LYS A 93 0.43 -18.04 9.80
CA LYS A 93 -0.17 -18.96 8.86
C LYS A 93 -0.12 -18.40 7.44
N ALA A 94 0.32 -19.22 6.49
CA ALA A 94 0.36 -18.91 5.08
C ALA A 94 -1.04 -18.74 4.47
N PHE A 95 -1.09 -18.10 3.31
CA PHE A 95 -2.35 -17.91 2.59
C PHE A 95 -3.01 -19.25 2.23
N GLN A 96 -4.34 -19.26 2.27
CA GLN A 96 -5.15 -20.34 1.71
C GLN A 96 -5.77 -19.81 0.42
N ILE A 97 -5.10 -20.04 -0.71
CA ILE A 97 -5.48 -19.50 -2.02
C ILE A 97 -6.07 -20.63 -2.86
N PRO A 98 -7.36 -20.57 -3.25
CA PRO A 98 -7.96 -21.56 -4.14
C PRO A 98 -7.32 -21.54 -5.54
N ASP A 99 -7.41 -22.61 -6.32
CA ASP A 99 -6.71 -22.74 -7.62
C ASP A 99 -7.20 -21.78 -8.72
N ASN A 100 -8.36 -21.13 -8.53
CA ASN A 100 -8.97 -20.23 -9.51
C ASN A 100 -8.51 -18.76 -9.42
N PHE A 101 -7.40 -18.50 -8.73
CA PHE A 101 -6.79 -17.17 -8.52
C PHE A 101 -5.44 -17.03 -9.24
#